data_AF-A0A353WYD3-F1
#
_entry.id   AF-A0A353WYD3-F1
#
_cell.length_a   1.000
_cell.length_b   1.000
_cell.length_c   1.000
_cell.angle_alpha   90.00
_cell.angle_beta   90.00
_cell.angle_gamma   90.00
#
_symmetry.space_group_name_H-M   'P 1'
#
loop_
_entity.id
_entity.type
_entity.pdbx_description
1 polymer ?
#
loop_
_entity_poly.entity_id
_entity_poly.type
_entity_poly.pdbx_seq_one_letter_code
_entity_poly.pdbx_strand_id
1 'polypeptide(L)'
;MKGFKLLLLISTLLFITTRCSEDNVAPEDKLPDVPPSTNLIVDEGSIGLVIDTRPIARKGYFPVSASISFSGALSDFSTEVSIDPNTNVGTLKIKAEDLTDDILDAFKDGVDAEIEITGRDIASLNIYSGSVRVDHSNNPFRMDTDLARRYPDLVIDPETPYFIQAISDDDDVSNKLYFLRIDNSREAGLDPIIYRDFYEDGREYFKFYFEPINDTLYHIKMNVPGRAPFYLRMSGPGNFYSYFETNPANIDVDIYKFVVIRAENGLVKIKPLSGNPLSKNVTTWYGPQVAYSDGPDDYIPVRMVAANITWTVEDRGTLYNAPIMPPAKLDFAYKSILKNCSSATLTETVGKTESQTKSYTVGTEESLELYSSHEASVEVTAGVETEASLFGQSASVSVEVSAGYTYTTSSTNTTTNTWEETVEETVEISRVRDVEIPPFTSVEVFDAIQTIEDVKIPFVQVLRVQGNYDDDTRMTGSDIQSQLLANQFGGVISAIGDDYVDISIRGTSTVNKFFEVESQVNEIDGDCEE
;
A
#
# COMPACT_ATOMS: atom_id res chain seq x y z
N MET A 1 1.80 -2.84 -50.73
CA MET A 1 0.81 -1.76 -50.49
C MET A 1 1.55 -0.55 -49.95
N LYS A 2 1.86 0.43 -50.81
CA LYS A 2 1.34 1.80 -50.76
C LYS A 2 0.95 2.31 -49.34
N GLY A 3 1.92 2.99 -48.72
CA GLY A 3 1.76 4.35 -48.18
C GLY A 3 0.98 4.52 -46.87
N PHE A 4 1.67 4.93 -45.82
CA PHE A 4 1.26 6.08 -45.00
C PHE A 4 2.50 6.66 -44.32
N LYS A 5 2.95 7.83 -44.80
CA LYS A 5 3.91 8.70 -44.10
C LYS A 5 3.09 9.61 -43.19
N LEU A 6 3.26 9.52 -41.88
CA LEU A 6 2.78 10.56 -40.96
C LEU A 6 3.96 11.51 -40.69
N LEU A 7 3.84 12.70 -41.26
CA LEU A 7 4.76 13.82 -41.14
C LEU A 7 4.53 14.47 -39.77
N LEU A 8 5.54 14.48 -38.89
CA LEU A 8 5.50 15.23 -37.64
C LEU A 8 5.78 16.71 -37.97
N LEU A 9 4.74 17.54 -37.99
CA LEU A 9 4.82 18.97 -38.20
C LEU A 9 5.08 19.64 -36.84
N ILE A 10 6.34 19.97 -36.55
CA ILE A 10 6.72 20.78 -35.39
C ILE A 10 6.37 22.24 -35.73
N SER A 11 5.22 22.70 -35.22
CA SER A 11 4.81 24.10 -35.28
C SER A 11 5.46 24.85 -34.11
N THR A 12 6.59 25.49 -34.39
CA THR A 12 7.26 26.44 -33.49
C THR A 12 6.45 27.75 -33.47
N LEU A 13 5.53 27.89 -32.53
CA LEU A 13 4.82 29.14 -32.30
C LEU A 13 5.65 30.02 -31.34
N LEU A 14 6.47 30.87 -31.94
CA LEU A 14 7.25 31.91 -31.28
C LEU A 14 6.31 33.04 -30.85
N PHE A 15 5.81 33.02 -29.61
CA PHE A 15 5.16 34.20 -29.01
C PHE A 15 6.22 35.17 -28.50
N ILE A 16 6.50 36.19 -29.30
CA ILE A 16 7.18 37.41 -28.88
C ILE A 16 6.15 38.26 -28.14
N THR A 17 6.10 38.17 -26.81
CA THR A 17 5.41 39.18 -26.00
C THR A 17 6.43 40.19 -25.51
N THR A 18 6.31 41.39 -26.05
CA THR A 18 7.01 42.61 -25.64
C THR A 18 6.81 42.88 -24.15
N ARG A 19 7.92 42.91 -23.40
CA ARG A 19 8.03 43.53 -22.07
C ARG A 19 7.65 45.01 -22.17
N CYS A 20 6.49 45.39 -21.63
CA CYS A 20 6.30 46.71 -21.04
C CYS A 20 6.53 46.55 -19.53
N SER A 21 7.55 47.24 -19.01
CA SER A 21 7.71 47.44 -17.58
C SER A 21 6.74 48.54 -17.16
N GLU A 22 5.61 48.15 -16.57
CA GLU A 22 4.98 48.96 -15.54
C GLU A 22 5.40 48.37 -14.21
N ASP A 23 6.30 49.08 -13.52
CA ASP A 23 6.58 48.88 -12.11
C ASP A 23 5.30 49.19 -11.32
N ASN A 24 4.37 48.24 -11.27
CA ASN A 24 3.38 48.16 -10.21
C ASN A 24 4.03 47.43 -9.04
N VAL A 25 4.75 48.18 -8.22
CA VAL A 25 4.99 47.79 -6.84
C VAL A 25 3.62 47.82 -6.17
N ALA A 26 2.95 46.68 -6.12
CA ALA A 26 1.83 46.50 -5.20
C ALA A 26 2.35 46.83 -3.80
N PRO A 27 1.68 47.69 -3.02
CA PRO A 27 2.04 47.82 -1.62
C PRO A 27 1.88 46.45 -0.99
N GLU A 28 2.96 45.92 -0.39
CA GLU A 28 2.82 44.93 0.66
C GLU A 28 2.07 45.63 1.79
N ASP A 29 0.74 45.59 1.74
CA ASP A 29 -0.13 45.92 2.87
C ASP A 29 0.14 44.89 3.96
N LYS A 30 1.20 45.12 4.73
CA LYS A 30 1.41 44.41 5.98
C LYS A 30 0.24 44.76 6.88
N LEU A 31 -0.56 43.75 7.20
CA LEU A 31 -1.66 43.88 8.16
C LEU A 31 -1.12 44.49 9.46
N PRO A 32 -1.91 45.35 10.14
CA PRO A 32 -1.50 45.95 11.39
C PRO A 32 -1.19 44.85 12.44
N ASP A 33 0.01 44.93 13.03
CA ASP A 33 0.55 43.98 14.02
C ASP A 33 -0.01 44.23 15.42
N VAL A 34 -1.32 44.48 15.52
CA VAL A 34 -2.04 44.65 16.79
C VAL A 34 -2.71 43.32 17.09
N PRO A 35 -2.45 42.63 18.22
CA PRO A 35 -3.14 41.39 18.55
C PRO A 35 -4.66 41.63 18.66
N PRO A 36 -5.50 40.68 18.24
CA PRO A 36 -6.95 40.86 18.27
C PRO A 36 -7.43 41.15 19.70
N SER A 37 -8.46 41.98 19.84
CA SER A 37 -9.09 42.29 21.14
C SER A 37 -9.73 41.04 21.79
N THR A 38 -10.06 40.04 20.98
CA THR A 38 -10.62 38.75 21.40
C THR A 38 -9.55 37.67 21.38
N ASN A 39 -9.49 36.85 22.43
CA ASN A 39 -8.57 35.73 22.51
C ASN A 39 -9.04 34.59 21.60
N LEU A 40 -8.39 34.43 20.45
CA LEU A 40 -8.67 33.32 19.53
C LEU A 40 -7.93 32.07 20.03
N ILE A 41 -8.68 31.06 20.45
CA ILE A 41 -8.13 29.79 20.96
C ILE A 41 -7.52 29.02 19.79
N VAL A 42 -6.21 28.74 19.85
CA VAL A 42 -5.48 27.96 18.85
C VAL A 42 -5.18 26.58 19.43
N ASP A 43 -5.45 25.51 18.66
CA ASP A 43 -5.11 24.14 19.06
C ASP A 43 -3.61 23.90 18.89
N GLU A 44 -2.92 23.55 19.98
CA GLU A 44 -1.48 23.21 19.98
C GLU A 44 -1.21 21.82 19.37
N GLY A 45 -2.26 21.04 19.13
CA GLY A 45 -2.18 19.73 18.51
C GLY A 45 -1.62 18.66 19.45
N SER A 46 -0.93 17.69 18.87
CA SER A 46 -0.39 16.53 19.56
C SER A 46 0.92 16.09 18.94
N ILE A 47 1.75 15.44 19.75
CA ILE A 47 2.89 14.66 19.28
C ILE A 47 2.64 13.18 19.52
N GLY A 48 3.35 12.32 18.82
CA GLY A 48 3.20 10.90 19.05
C GLY A 48 4.22 10.05 18.32
N LEU A 49 4.14 8.75 18.61
CA LEU A 49 4.94 7.71 17.97
C LEU A 49 3.98 6.66 17.41
N VAL A 50 3.99 6.53 16.08
CA VAL A 50 3.23 5.51 15.36
C VAL A 50 4.12 4.28 15.22
N ILE A 51 3.79 3.19 15.87
CA ILE A 51 4.52 1.93 15.81
C ILE A 51 3.87 1.05 14.75
N ASP A 52 4.59 0.79 13.67
CA ASP A 52 4.14 -0.06 12.58
C ASP A 52 4.72 -1.48 12.73
N THR A 53 3.85 -2.44 13.03
CA THR A 53 4.19 -3.85 13.17
C THR A 53 3.70 -4.71 11.99
N ARG A 54 3.24 -4.06 10.91
CA ARG A 54 2.79 -4.75 9.70
C ARG A 54 3.84 -5.65 9.05
N PRO A 55 5.16 -5.34 9.06
CA PRO A 55 6.17 -6.29 8.59
C PRO A 55 6.18 -7.61 9.38
N ILE A 56 5.95 -7.55 10.69
CA ILE A 56 5.84 -8.72 11.57
C ILE A 56 4.56 -9.51 11.22
N ALA A 57 3.45 -8.81 10.97
CA ALA A 57 2.20 -9.43 10.55
C ALA A 57 2.30 -10.14 9.19
N ARG A 58 2.99 -9.54 8.21
CA ARG A 58 3.28 -10.17 6.90
C ARG A 58 4.08 -11.47 7.03
N LYS A 59 4.86 -11.62 8.10
CA LYS A 59 5.59 -12.85 8.45
C LYS A 59 4.71 -13.93 9.09
N GLY A 60 3.41 -13.70 9.28
CA GLY A 60 2.46 -14.66 9.85
C GLY A 60 2.42 -14.67 11.38
N TYR A 61 2.88 -13.59 12.01
CA TYR A 61 2.77 -13.37 13.45
C TYR A 61 1.63 -12.38 13.75
N PHE A 62 1.12 -12.38 14.97
CA PHE A 62 0.01 -11.51 15.38
C PHE A 62 0.46 -10.61 16.54
N PRO A 63 1.06 -9.43 16.25
CA PRO A 63 1.38 -8.43 17.26
C PRO A 63 0.12 -7.97 18.00
N VAL A 64 0.23 -7.72 19.30
CA VAL A 64 -0.91 -7.36 20.16
C VAL A 64 -0.66 -6.11 20.98
N SER A 65 0.57 -5.90 21.47
CA SER A 65 0.94 -4.68 22.16
C SER A 65 2.39 -4.28 21.89
N ALA A 66 2.67 -3.00 22.13
CA ALA A 66 4.01 -2.44 22.16
C ALA A 66 4.24 -1.76 23.52
N SER A 67 5.23 -2.22 24.26
CA SER A 67 5.70 -1.57 25.50
C SER A 67 6.78 -0.56 25.13
N ILE A 68 6.55 0.72 25.43
CA ILE A 68 7.43 1.83 25.11
C ILE A 68 8.01 2.35 26.43
N SER A 69 9.33 2.29 26.57
CA SER A 69 10.04 2.73 27.76
C SER A 69 11.02 3.85 27.42
N PHE A 70 10.82 5.02 28.01
CA PHE A 70 11.75 6.14 27.95
C PHE A 70 12.60 6.18 29.24
N SER A 71 13.78 6.81 29.15
CA SER A 71 14.69 6.92 30.29
C SER A 71 14.73 8.33 30.89
N GLY A 72 15.22 8.44 32.14
CA GLY A 72 15.46 9.72 32.80
C GLY A 72 14.19 10.51 33.08
N ALA A 73 14.20 11.81 32.76
CA ALA A 73 13.08 12.72 33.02
C ALA A 73 11.83 12.43 32.16
N LEU A 74 11.95 11.61 31.11
CA LEU A 74 10.85 11.24 30.22
C LEU A 74 10.18 9.91 30.63
N SER A 75 10.63 9.27 31.72
CA SER A 75 10.11 7.96 32.15
C SER A 75 8.60 7.96 32.39
N ASP A 76 8.04 9.11 32.79
CA ASP A 76 6.62 9.27 33.09
C ASP A 76 5.73 9.14 31.84
N PHE A 77 6.30 9.24 30.64
CA PHE A 77 5.61 9.00 29.36
C PHE A 77 5.73 7.56 28.86
N SER A 78 6.43 6.69 29.60
CA SER A 78 6.53 5.27 29.26
C SER A 78 5.17 4.60 29.42
N THR A 79 4.74 3.82 28.43
CA THR A 79 3.42 3.20 28.43
C THR A 79 3.37 1.98 27.52
N GLU A 80 2.30 1.20 27.67
CA GLU A 80 1.97 0.13 26.74
C GLU A 80 0.83 0.59 25.84
N VAL A 81 1.01 0.44 24.53
CA VAL A 81 -0.02 0.74 23.53
C VAL A 81 -0.52 -0.56 22.90
N SER A 82 -1.83 -0.68 22.69
CA SER A 82 -2.39 -1.81 21.94
C SER A 82 -2.10 -1.65 20.46
N ILE A 83 -1.76 -2.76 19.80
CA ILE A 83 -1.65 -2.82 18.34
C ILE A 83 -3.00 -3.24 17.79
N ASP A 84 -3.54 -2.45 16.86
CA ASP A 84 -4.77 -2.82 16.18
C ASP A 84 -4.55 -4.08 15.33
N PRO A 85 -5.36 -5.14 15.46
CA PRO A 85 -5.14 -6.40 14.77
C PRO A 85 -5.36 -6.32 13.26
N ASN A 86 -6.13 -5.34 12.77
CA ASN A 86 -6.42 -5.17 11.35
C ASN A 86 -5.41 -4.22 10.69
N THR A 87 -5.03 -3.13 11.36
CA THR A 87 -4.08 -2.17 10.78
C THR A 87 -2.62 -2.48 11.09
N ASN A 88 -2.36 -3.27 12.15
CA ASN A 88 -1.06 -3.61 12.71
C ASN A 88 -0.27 -2.38 13.18
N VAL A 89 -0.98 -1.34 13.60
CA VAL A 89 -0.43 -0.09 14.11
C VAL A 89 -0.82 0.10 15.58
N GLY A 90 0.13 0.51 16.40
CA GLY A 90 -0.11 1.06 17.73
C GLY A 90 0.37 2.50 17.79
N THR A 91 -0.36 3.40 18.44
CA THR A 91 -0.02 4.83 18.48
C THR A 91 0.09 5.32 19.92
N LEU A 92 1.26 5.84 20.27
CA LEU A 92 1.42 6.73 21.43
C LEU A 92 1.03 8.13 20.98
N LYS A 93 0.07 8.76 21.66
CA LYS A 93 -0.37 10.13 21.38
C LYS A 93 -0.37 10.92 22.68
N ILE A 94 0.30 12.07 22.67
CA ILE A 94 0.42 13.00 23.80
C ILE A 94 -0.01 14.37 23.30
N LYS A 95 -0.86 15.08 24.04
CA LYS A 95 -1.25 16.43 23.64
C LYS A 95 -0.10 17.40 23.90
N ALA A 96 0.08 18.36 23.00
CA ALA A 96 1.13 19.36 23.17
C ALA A 96 0.92 20.22 24.42
N GLU A 97 -0.35 20.54 24.76
CA GLU A 97 -0.72 21.34 25.94
C GLU A 97 -0.30 20.71 27.28
N ASP A 98 -0.06 19.39 27.31
CA ASP A 98 0.38 18.65 28.50
C ASP A 98 1.92 18.64 28.67
N LEU A 99 2.65 19.27 27.74
CA LEU A 99 4.11 19.23 27.67
C LEU A 99 4.71 20.63 27.86
N THR A 100 5.90 20.68 28.47
CA THR A 100 6.74 21.88 28.45
C THR A 100 7.51 21.97 27.14
N ASP A 101 7.84 23.19 26.68
CA ASP A 101 8.65 23.42 25.48
C ASP A 101 9.94 22.58 25.43
N ASP A 102 10.68 22.48 26.55
CA ASP A 102 11.91 21.67 26.65
C ASP A 102 11.69 20.17 26.36
N ILE A 103 10.52 19.64 26.76
CA ILE A 103 10.15 18.23 26.52
C ILE A 103 9.69 18.05 25.08
N LEU A 104 8.92 19.01 24.54
CA LEU A 104 8.47 19.01 23.16
C LEU A 104 9.67 18.99 22.19
N ASP A 105 10.65 19.87 22.43
CA ASP A 105 11.87 19.95 21.63
C ASP A 105 12.71 18.67 21.75
N ALA A 106 12.85 18.10 22.95
CA ALA A 106 13.55 16.84 23.14
C ALA A 106 12.90 15.69 22.34
N PHE A 107 11.58 15.54 22.40
CA PHE A 107 10.84 14.53 21.66
C PHE A 107 10.94 14.70 20.14
N LYS A 108 10.95 15.95 19.66
CA LYS A 108 11.10 16.30 18.24
C LYS A 108 12.51 16.00 17.70
N ASP A 109 13.55 16.29 18.49
CA ASP A 109 14.94 16.03 18.12
C ASP A 109 15.27 14.53 18.12
N GLY A 110 14.62 13.79 19.03
CA GLY A 110 14.70 12.34 19.15
C GLY A 110 15.22 11.92 20.53
N VAL A 111 14.57 10.92 21.12
CA VAL A 111 14.82 10.45 22.49
C VAL A 111 15.13 8.97 22.50
N ASP A 112 16.01 8.55 23.40
CA ASP A 112 16.28 7.11 23.58
C ASP A 112 15.07 6.40 24.17
N ALA A 113 14.61 5.37 23.46
CA ALA A 113 13.50 4.52 23.87
C ALA A 113 13.85 3.04 23.67
N GLU A 114 13.25 2.21 24.52
CA GLU A 114 13.15 0.77 24.31
C GLU A 114 11.70 0.43 23.95
N ILE A 115 11.52 -0.29 22.85
CA ILE A 115 10.21 -0.70 22.33
C ILE A 115 10.20 -2.22 22.20
N GLU A 116 9.39 -2.88 23.02
CA GLU A 116 9.16 -4.33 22.94
C GLU A 116 7.79 -4.62 22.32
N ILE A 117 7.78 -5.40 21.24
CA ILE A 117 6.55 -5.86 20.59
C ILE A 117 6.21 -7.24 21.12
N THR A 118 5.02 -7.40 21.69
CA THR A 118 4.50 -8.69 22.13
C THR A 118 3.47 -9.22 21.13
N GLY A 119 3.41 -10.55 21.01
CA GLY A 119 2.49 -11.25 20.13
C GLY A 119 1.49 -12.12 20.89
N ARG A 120 0.44 -12.57 20.20
CA ARG A 120 -0.56 -13.47 20.77
C ARG A 120 0.05 -14.79 21.23
N ASP A 121 0.96 -15.33 20.45
CA ASP A 121 1.54 -16.67 20.64
C ASP A 121 3.02 -16.63 21.06
N ILE A 122 3.63 -15.44 21.09
CA ILE A 122 5.06 -15.23 21.36
C ILE A 122 5.20 -14.03 22.27
N ALA A 123 5.84 -14.24 23.42
CA ALA A 123 6.02 -13.19 24.43
C ALA A 123 6.76 -11.96 23.90
N SER A 124 7.77 -12.17 23.05
CA SER A 124 8.58 -11.09 22.48
C SER A 124 8.83 -11.37 20.99
N LEU A 125 8.26 -10.53 20.12
CA LEU A 125 8.41 -10.60 18.67
C LEU A 125 9.62 -9.77 18.20
N ASN A 126 9.88 -8.63 18.85
CA ASN A 126 11.05 -7.80 18.61
C ASN A 126 11.29 -6.88 19.83
N ILE A 127 12.55 -6.54 20.09
CA ILE A 127 12.94 -5.47 20.99
C ILE A 127 13.85 -4.52 20.22
N TYR A 128 13.46 -3.25 20.17
CA TYR A 128 14.27 -2.16 19.66
C TYR A 128 14.78 -1.32 20.82
N SER A 129 16.05 -0.93 20.79
CA SER A 129 16.63 0.04 21.72
C SER A 129 17.40 1.09 20.92
N GLY A 130 16.99 2.35 21.01
CA GLY A 130 17.63 3.44 20.27
C GLY A 130 16.82 4.72 20.25
N SER A 131 17.24 5.68 19.43
CA SER A 131 16.60 6.99 19.34
C SER A 131 15.35 6.94 18.46
N VAL A 132 14.23 7.42 18.99
CA VAL A 132 12.95 7.58 18.29
C VAL A 132 12.48 9.02 18.36
N ARG A 133 11.81 9.48 17.30
CA ARG A 133 11.16 10.78 17.27
C ARG A 133 9.70 10.64 17.67
N VAL A 134 9.25 11.52 18.55
CA VAL A 134 7.85 11.61 18.97
C VAL A 134 7.37 12.99 18.52
N ASP A 135 6.72 13.06 17.37
CA ASP A 135 6.39 14.32 16.71
C ASP A 135 4.99 14.27 16.07
N HIS A 136 4.60 15.34 15.37
CA HIS A 136 3.31 15.44 14.70
C HIS A 136 3.32 14.91 13.25
N SER A 137 4.43 14.32 12.78
CA SER A 137 4.57 13.92 11.38
C SER A 137 3.72 12.72 11.00
N ASN A 138 3.26 11.96 12.01
CA ASN A 138 2.56 10.69 11.87
C ASN A 138 3.30 9.66 11.00
N ASN A 139 4.63 9.82 10.87
CA ASN A 139 5.47 8.90 10.11
C ASN A 139 5.62 7.58 10.90
N PRO A 140 5.32 6.41 10.29
CA PRO A 140 5.40 5.15 11.01
C PRO A 140 6.84 4.75 11.35
N PHE A 141 7.08 4.44 12.62
CA PHE A 141 8.27 3.75 13.10
C PHE A 141 8.13 2.26 12.84
N ARG A 142 8.82 1.77 11.82
CA ARG A 142 8.70 0.41 11.32
C ARG A 142 9.44 -0.59 12.23
N MET A 143 8.69 -1.52 12.80
CA MET A 143 9.19 -2.66 13.56
C MET A 143 9.16 -3.92 12.69
N ASP A 144 10.27 -4.65 12.65
CA ASP A 144 10.39 -5.95 12.00
C ASP A 144 10.83 -7.01 13.03
N THR A 145 10.87 -8.28 12.66
CA THR A 145 11.32 -9.39 13.52
C THR A 145 12.35 -10.24 12.79
N ASP A 146 13.36 -10.74 13.51
CA ASP A 146 14.32 -11.71 12.95
C ASP A 146 13.74 -13.13 12.86
N LEU A 147 12.53 -13.34 13.39
CA LEU A 147 11.84 -14.62 13.28
C LEU A 147 11.53 -14.95 11.82
N ALA A 148 11.76 -16.21 11.46
CA ALA A 148 11.43 -16.72 10.13
C ALA A 148 9.94 -16.55 9.83
N ARG A 149 9.61 -16.28 8.56
CA ARG A 149 8.21 -16.18 8.11
C ARG A 149 7.51 -17.53 8.27
N ARG A 150 6.32 -17.50 8.83
CA ARG A 150 5.41 -18.66 8.90
C ARG A 150 4.67 -18.76 7.58
N TYR A 151 4.94 -19.82 6.84
CA TYR A 151 4.15 -20.20 5.69
C TYR A 151 3.18 -21.32 6.10
N PRO A 152 1.93 -21.32 5.61
CA PRO A 152 1.06 -22.47 5.75
C PRO A 152 1.65 -23.65 4.98
N ASP A 153 1.16 -24.85 5.29
CA ASP A 153 1.52 -26.05 4.56
C ASP A 153 1.15 -25.91 3.07
N LEU A 154 1.94 -26.56 2.21
CA LEU A 154 1.64 -26.60 0.78
C LEU A 154 0.49 -27.57 0.53
N VAL A 155 -0.68 -27.02 0.22
CA VAL A 155 -1.85 -27.78 -0.23
C VAL A 155 -1.87 -27.77 -1.75
N ILE A 156 -1.88 -28.96 -2.36
CA ILE A 156 -2.00 -29.14 -3.80
C ILE A 156 -3.23 -30.01 -4.06
N ASP A 157 -4.18 -29.47 -4.83
CA ASP A 157 -5.35 -30.21 -5.27
C ASP A 157 -5.04 -30.97 -6.56
N PRO A 158 -5.16 -32.32 -6.59
CA PRO A 158 -4.87 -33.11 -7.78
C PRO A 158 -5.76 -32.81 -8.99
N GLU A 159 -6.96 -32.29 -8.77
CA GLU A 159 -7.90 -31.94 -9.85
C GLU A 159 -7.66 -30.52 -10.39
N THR A 160 -6.91 -29.70 -9.66
CA THR A 160 -6.57 -28.33 -10.07
C THR A 160 -5.36 -28.34 -11.01
N PRO A 161 -5.45 -27.71 -12.20
CA PRO A 161 -4.29 -27.43 -13.03
C PRO A 161 -3.47 -26.28 -12.45
N TYR A 162 -2.14 -26.38 -12.48
CA TYR A 162 -1.21 -25.32 -12.06
C TYR A 162 -0.26 -24.92 -13.19
N PHE A 163 0.07 -23.64 -13.24
CA PHE A 163 1.27 -23.14 -13.90
C PHE A 163 2.45 -23.21 -12.93
N ILE A 164 3.61 -23.59 -13.45
CA ILE A 164 4.88 -23.58 -12.70
C ILE A 164 5.69 -22.40 -13.22
N GLN A 165 6.03 -21.48 -12.34
CA GLN A 165 6.77 -20.27 -12.70
C GLN A 165 8.07 -20.17 -11.93
N ALA A 166 9.16 -19.95 -12.64
CA ALA A 166 10.46 -19.73 -12.02
C ALA A 166 10.53 -18.36 -11.35
N ILE A 167 11.16 -18.34 -10.17
CA ILE A 167 11.54 -17.13 -9.45
C ILE A 167 13.06 -17.18 -9.30
N SER A 168 13.76 -16.14 -9.73
CA SER A 168 15.23 -16.05 -9.62
C SER A 168 15.64 -14.59 -9.79
N ASP A 169 16.72 -14.20 -9.12
CA ASP A 169 17.37 -12.89 -9.26
C ASP A 169 18.18 -12.76 -10.55
N ASP A 170 18.25 -13.84 -11.34
CA ASP A 170 18.77 -13.84 -12.70
C ASP A 170 17.79 -13.11 -13.62
N ASP A 171 18.21 -11.96 -14.17
CA ASP A 171 17.45 -11.11 -15.09
C ASP A 171 16.83 -11.90 -16.25
N ASP A 172 17.41 -13.04 -16.62
CA ASP A 172 16.90 -13.93 -17.67
C ASP A 172 15.81 -14.92 -17.19
N VAL A 173 15.25 -14.80 -15.99
CA VAL A 173 14.46 -15.87 -15.36
C VAL A 173 13.29 -15.38 -14.54
N SER A 174 13.33 -14.15 -14.03
CA SER A 174 12.26 -13.63 -13.20
C SER A 174 10.92 -13.70 -13.96
N ASN A 175 9.93 -14.35 -13.36
CA ASN A 175 8.56 -14.50 -13.87
C ASN A 175 8.37 -15.35 -15.14
N LYS A 176 9.30 -16.22 -15.49
CA LYS A 176 9.12 -17.05 -16.68
C LYS A 176 8.33 -18.32 -16.39
N LEU A 177 7.33 -18.63 -17.24
CA LEU A 177 6.51 -19.83 -17.12
C LEU A 177 7.21 -21.05 -17.71
N TYR A 178 7.12 -22.17 -17.00
CA TYR A 178 7.64 -23.44 -17.47
C TYR A 178 6.86 -23.91 -18.70
N PHE A 179 7.58 -24.14 -19.79
CA PHE A 179 6.98 -24.54 -21.06
C PHE A 179 7.74 -25.71 -21.69
N LEU A 180 7.01 -26.49 -22.50
CA LEU A 180 7.46 -27.67 -23.20
C LEU A 180 7.37 -27.49 -24.72
N ARG A 181 8.51 -27.31 -25.42
CA ARG A 181 8.54 -27.22 -26.88
C ARG A 181 8.52 -28.60 -27.51
N ILE A 182 7.44 -28.96 -28.19
CA ILE A 182 7.40 -30.16 -29.03
C ILE A 182 8.21 -29.92 -30.31
N ASP A 183 9.25 -30.74 -30.54
CA ASP A 183 9.99 -30.75 -31.79
C ASP A 183 9.47 -31.84 -32.73
N ASN A 184 8.68 -31.42 -33.73
CA ASN A 184 8.12 -32.32 -34.75
C ASN A 184 9.11 -32.65 -35.88
N SER A 185 10.35 -32.13 -35.85
CA SER A 185 11.32 -32.31 -36.95
C SER A 185 11.96 -33.70 -37.03
N ARG A 186 11.70 -34.58 -36.05
CA ARG A 186 12.16 -35.97 -36.06
C ARG A 186 11.03 -36.92 -36.48
N GLU A 187 10.83 -37.04 -37.79
CA GLU A 187 10.02 -38.10 -38.42
C GLU A 187 10.68 -39.48 -38.19
N ALA A 188 10.47 -40.11 -37.03
CA ALA A 188 10.50 -41.59 -36.86
C ALA A 188 10.31 -41.98 -35.39
N GLY A 189 9.07 -42.27 -34.99
CA GLY A 189 8.75 -43.32 -34.00
C GLY A 189 9.42 -43.30 -32.61
N LEU A 190 10.05 -42.21 -32.21
CA LEU A 190 10.65 -42.02 -30.89
C LEU A 190 10.13 -40.71 -30.32
N ASP A 191 9.74 -40.76 -29.05
CA ASP A 191 9.26 -39.68 -28.19
C ASP A 191 9.68 -38.28 -28.68
N PRO A 192 8.77 -37.33 -28.96
CA PRO A 192 9.19 -35.98 -29.30
C PRO A 192 10.08 -35.45 -28.17
N ILE A 193 11.23 -34.93 -28.59
CA ILE A 193 12.14 -34.25 -27.70
C ILE A 193 11.44 -32.97 -27.31
N ILE A 194 11.08 -32.90 -26.04
CA ILE A 194 10.48 -31.72 -25.49
C ILE A 194 11.61 -30.85 -24.92
N TYR A 195 11.86 -29.71 -25.56
CA TYR A 195 12.77 -28.72 -24.99
C TYR A 195 12.07 -27.98 -23.87
N ARG A 196 12.79 -27.75 -22.79
CA ARG A 196 12.30 -27.04 -21.61
C ARG A 196 12.85 -25.66 -21.64
N ASP A 197 11.97 -24.70 -21.53
CA ASP A 197 12.40 -23.33 -21.35
C ASP A 197 11.43 -22.63 -20.43
N PHE A 198 11.96 -21.59 -19.82
CA PHE A 198 11.23 -20.57 -19.13
C PHE A 198 11.11 -19.42 -20.15
N TYR A 199 9.91 -19.16 -20.69
CA TYR A 199 9.71 -18.25 -21.83
C TYR A 199 8.57 -17.24 -21.59
N GLU A 200 8.71 -16.03 -22.15
CA GLU A 200 7.75 -14.91 -21.97
C GLU A 200 6.72 -14.76 -23.10
N ASP A 201 6.97 -15.30 -24.30
CA ASP A 201 6.25 -14.87 -25.51
C ASP A 201 5.30 -15.93 -26.11
N GLY A 202 4.00 -15.61 -26.14
CA GLY A 202 3.01 -16.01 -27.14
C GLY A 202 2.70 -17.49 -27.39
N ARG A 203 3.17 -18.42 -26.55
CA ARG A 203 2.91 -19.88 -26.70
C ARG A 203 1.87 -20.39 -25.73
N GLU A 204 1.20 -21.50 -26.09
CA GLU A 204 0.30 -22.22 -25.18
C GLU A 204 1.09 -22.70 -23.95
N TYR A 205 0.81 -22.11 -22.79
CA TYR A 205 1.37 -22.53 -21.52
C TYR A 205 0.76 -23.86 -21.10
N PHE A 206 1.60 -24.75 -20.56
CA PHE A 206 1.12 -26.04 -20.09
C PHE A 206 0.60 -25.95 -18.67
N LYS A 207 -0.51 -26.67 -18.45
CA LYS A 207 -1.12 -26.88 -17.15
C LYS A 207 -0.63 -28.22 -16.59
N PHE A 208 -0.14 -28.18 -15.37
CA PHE A 208 0.39 -29.34 -14.63
C PHE A 208 -0.60 -29.75 -13.56
N TYR A 209 -0.86 -31.05 -13.42
CA TYR A 209 -1.62 -31.61 -12.31
C TYR A 209 -0.68 -32.50 -11.50
N PHE A 210 -0.92 -32.57 -10.20
CA PHE A 210 -0.06 -33.26 -9.26
C PHE A 210 -0.85 -34.40 -8.63
N GLU A 211 -0.68 -35.61 -9.15
CA GLU A 211 -1.34 -36.79 -8.61
C GLU A 211 -0.58 -37.29 -7.38
N PRO A 212 -1.19 -37.30 -6.18
CA PRO A 212 -0.50 -37.67 -4.96
C PRO A 212 -0.23 -39.17 -4.93
N ILE A 213 1.02 -39.51 -4.63
CA ILE A 213 1.44 -40.84 -4.17
C ILE A 213 1.39 -40.85 -2.63
N ASN A 214 1.83 -39.74 -2.01
CA ASN A 214 1.68 -39.41 -0.60
C ASN A 214 1.75 -37.87 -0.41
N ASP A 215 1.73 -37.39 0.83
CA ASP A 215 1.68 -35.96 1.20
C ASP A 215 2.71 -35.06 0.48
N THR A 216 3.89 -35.58 0.16
CA THR A 216 4.97 -34.79 -0.47
C THR A 216 5.43 -35.35 -1.81
N LEU A 217 4.94 -36.53 -2.20
CA LEU A 217 5.41 -37.26 -3.37
C LEU A 217 4.30 -37.36 -4.42
N TYR A 218 4.59 -36.91 -5.63
CA TYR A 218 3.61 -36.75 -6.70
C TYR A 218 4.09 -37.35 -8.01
N HIS A 219 3.13 -37.79 -8.82
CA HIS A 219 3.31 -37.82 -10.27
C HIS A 219 2.85 -36.48 -10.84
N ILE A 220 3.68 -35.86 -11.68
CA ILE A 220 3.31 -34.61 -12.34
C ILE A 220 2.81 -34.95 -13.74
N LYS A 221 1.50 -34.74 -14.00
CA LYS A 221 0.86 -35.00 -15.28
C LYS A 221 0.50 -33.71 -16.01
N MET A 222 0.33 -33.80 -17.32
CA MET A 222 -0.18 -32.72 -18.17
C MET A 222 -1.27 -33.26 -19.08
N ASN A 223 -2.34 -32.50 -19.23
CA ASN A 223 -3.42 -32.82 -20.16
C ASN A 223 -3.25 -31.99 -21.42
N VAL A 224 -3.02 -32.65 -22.56
CA VAL A 224 -2.97 -31.99 -23.87
C VAL A 224 -4.23 -32.37 -24.65
N PRO A 225 -5.01 -31.41 -25.16
CA PRO A 225 -6.22 -31.70 -25.93
C PRO A 225 -5.97 -32.69 -27.07
N GLY A 226 -6.81 -33.73 -27.15
CA GLY A 226 -6.74 -34.75 -28.19
C GLY A 226 -5.62 -35.78 -28.03
N ARG A 227 -4.94 -35.84 -26.88
CA ARG A 227 -3.90 -36.83 -26.56
C ARG A 227 -4.11 -37.43 -25.17
N ALA A 228 -3.52 -38.61 -24.93
CA ALA A 228 -3.45 -39.18 -23.59
C ALA A 228 -2.62 -38.27 -22.65
N PRO A 229 -2.85 -38.30 -21.33
CA PRO A 229 -2.06 -37.53 -20.37
C PRO A 229 -0.56 -37.82 -20.49
N PHE A 230 0.25 -36.79 -20.25
CA PHE A 230 1.71 -36.86 -20.28
C PHE A 230 2.23 -36.84 -18.86
N TYR A 231 3.04 -37.81 -18.46
CA TYR A 231 3.73 -37.77 -17.18
C TYR A 231 5.13 -37.21 -17.34
N LEU A 232 5.48 -36.25 -16.48
CA LEU A 232 6.86 -35.80 -16.39
C LEU A 232 7.72 -36.94 -15.86
N ARG A 233 8.88 -37.10 -16.48
CA ARG A 233 9.94 -38.01 -16.07
C ARG A 233 11.22 -37.20 -15.93
N MET A 234 12.09 -37.63 -15.05
CA MET A 234 13.47 -37.17 -15.00
C MET A 234 14.42 -38.37 -14.92
N SER A 235 15.35 -38.49 -15.86
CA SER A 235 16.24 -39.65 -15.98
C SER A 235 17.71 -39.26 -15.85
N GLY A 236 18.36 -39.66 -14.75
CA GLY A 236 19.82 -39.63 -14.54
C GLY A 236 20.42 -38.23 -14.30
N PRO A 237 21.71 -38.14 -13.91
CA PRO A 237 22.41 -36.87 -13.72
C PRO A 237 22.68 -36.23 -15.08
N GLY A 238 21.91 -35.20 -15.44
CA GLY A 238 22.28 -34.30 -16.53
C GLY A 238 21.14 -33.78 -17.41
N ASN A 239 19.93 -34.38 -17.42
CA ASN A 239 18.84 -33.92 -18.30
C ASN A 239 17.42 -34.26 -17.77
N PHE A 240 16.51 -33.27 -17.66
CA PHE A 240 15.10 -33.45 -17.25
C PHE A 240 14.20 -34.20 -18.28
N TYR A 241 14.59 -35.15 -19.14
CA TYR A 241 13.71 -35.57 -20.27
C TYR A 241 12.24 -35.94 -19.95
N SER A 242 11.25 -35.25 -20.55
CA SER A 242 9.87 -35.74 -20.54
C SER A 242 9.71 -36.82 -21.61
N TYR A 243 9.26 -38.00 -21.21
CA TYR A 243 9.01 -39.13 -22.10
C TYR A 243 7.52 -39.44 -22.13
N PHE A 244 7.03 -39.94 -23.27
CA PHE A 244 5.65 -40.34 -23.40
C PHE A 244 5.48 -41.59 -22.58
N GLU A 245 4.65 -41.51 -21.54
CA GLU A 245 4.17 -42.73 -20.91
C GLU A 245 2.67 -42.63 -20.77
N THR A 246 1.98 -43.43 -21.56
CA THR A 246 0.51 -43.50 -21.61
C THR A 246 -0.03 -44.67 -20.80
N ASN A 247 0.85 -45.55 -20.31
CA ASN A 247 0.50 -46.67 -19.45
C ASN A 247 0.86 -46.36 -17.98
N PRO A 248 -0.14 -46.22 -17.07
CA PRO A 248 0.08 -46.03 -15.64
C PRO A 248 0.95 -47.11 -14.97
N ALA A 249 1.03 -48.32 -15.53
CA ALA A 249 1.88 -49.37 -14.97
C ALA A 249 3.39 -49.09 -15.14
N ASN A 250 3.76 -48.23 -16.10
CA ASN A 250 5.16 -47.92 -16.41
C ASN A 250 5.68 -46.67 -15.69
N ILE A 251 4.80 -45.89 -15.03
CA ILE A 251 5.16 -44.69 -14.27
C ILE A 251 5.45 -44.96 -12.79
N ASP A 252 5.26 -46.20 -12.31
CA ASP A 252 5.58 -46.60 -10.93
C ASP A 252 7.08 -46.91 -10.73
N VAL A 253 7.95 -46.04 -11.23
CA VAL A 253 9.40 -46.08 -11.02
C VAL A 253 9.90 -44.69 -10.59
N ASP A 254 10.94 -44.64 -9.76
CA ASP A 254 11.36 -43.41 -9.04
C ASP A 254 11.62 -42.19 -9.95
N ILE A 255 11.97 -42.43 -11.20
CA ILE A 255 12.20 -41.40 -12.23
C ILE A 255 10.93 -40.62 -12.65
N TYR A 256 9.73 -41.06 -12.27
CA TYR A 256 8.45 -40.33 -12.47
C TYR A 256 7.87 -39.79 -11.16
N LYS A 257 8.58 -39.95 -10.04
CA LYS A 257 8.10 -39.54 -8.71
C LYS A 257 8.82 -38.26 -8.31
N PHE A 258 8.07 -37.25 -7.90
CA PHE A 258 8.58 -35.93 -7.55
C PHE A 258 8.23 -35.57 -6.12
N VAL A 259 9.25 -35.24 -5.34
CA VAL A 259 9.10 -34.59 -4.05
C VAL A 259 8.82 -33.11 -4.31
N VAL A 260 7.66 -32.63 -3.85
CA VAL A 260 7.22 -31.25 -3.96
C VAL A 260 7.09 -30.71 -2.55
N ILE A 261 7.99 -29.79 -2.18
CA ILE A 261 8.07 -29.25 -0.82
C ILE A 261 8.17 -27.74 -0.85
N ARG A 262 7.58 -27.10 0.16
CA ARG A 262 7.75 -25.66 0.38
C ARG A 262 9.10 -25.41 1.04
N ALA A 263 9.87 -24.50 0.46
CA ALA A 263 11.13 -24.02 1.03
C ALA A 263 10.86 -22.96 2.12
N GLU A 264 11.89 -22.63 2.91
CA GLU A 264 11.80 -21.66 4.01
C GLU A 264 11.40 -20.25 3.55
N ASN A 265 11.59 -19.92 2.27
CA ASN A 265 11.19 -18.65 1.65
C ASN A 265 9.76 -18.69 1.08
N GLY A 266 9.01 -19.76 1.29
CA GLY A 266 7.63 -19.95 0.83
C GLY A 266 7.48 -20.39 -0.63
N LEU A 267 8.58 -20.38 -1.38
CA LEU A 267 8.60 -20.89 -2.75
C LEU A 267 8.62 -22.42 -2.73
N VAL A 268 8.26 -23.02 -3.85
CA VAL A 268 8.20 -24.47 -4.00
C VAL A 268 9.50 -24.97 -4.60
N LYS A 269 10.00 -26.07 -4.02
CA LYS A 269 11.12 -26.85 -4.54
C LYS A 269 10.57 -28.16 -5.08
N ILE A 270 10.79 -28.40 -6.37
CA ILE A 270 10.43 -29.66 -7.05
C ILE A 270 11.71 -30.47 -7.23
N LYS A 271 11.68 -31.73 -6.81
CA LYS A 271 12.82 -32.64 -6.87
C LYS A 271 12.38 -34.03 -7.32
N PRO A 272 12.99 -34.64 -8.36
CA PRO A 272 12.74 -36.05 -8.65
C PRO A 272 13.27 -36.93 -7.51
N LEU A 273 12.57 -38.00 -7.17
CA LEU A 273 12.99 -38.94 -6.14
C LEU A 273 14.38 -39.54 -6.42
N SER A 274 14.72 -39.65 -7.70
CA SER A 274 15.98 -40.22 -8.19
C SER A 274 17.18 -39.26 -8.28
N GLY A 275 17.07 -37.97 -7.92
CA GLY A 275 18.16 -37.01 -8.18
C GLY A 275 18.07 -35.65 -7.50
N ASN A 276 18.84 -34.69 -8.00
CA ASN A 276 18.90 -33.30 -7.51
C ASN A 276 17.66 -32.48 -7.97
N PRO A 277 17.32 -31.38 -7.27
CA PRO A 277 16.18 -30.53 -7.62
C PRO A 277 16.31 -29.86 -9.00
N LEU A 278 15.20 -29.27 -9.46
CA LEU A 278 15.20 -28.45 -10.68
C LEU A 278 16.15 -27.26 -10.51
N SER A 279 16.94 -26.97 -11.54
CA SER A 279 17.74 -25.76 -11.67
C SER A 279 17.66 -25.21 -13.09
N LYS A 280 18.21 -24.01 -13.30
CA LYS A 280 18.48 -23.48 -14.63
C LYS A 280 19.89 -23.87 -15.04
N ASN A 281 20.03 -24.37 -16.26
CA ASN A 281 21.32 -24.57 -16.90
C ASN A 281 21.33 -23.86 -18.26
N VAL A 282 22.30 -22.98 -18.47
CA VAL A 282 22.48 -22.27 -19.74
C VAL A 282 23.48 -23.03 -20.58
N THR A 283 23.00 -23.61 -21.69
CA THR A 283 23.89 -24.30 -22.64
C THR A 283 24.20 -23.39 -23.82
N THR A 284 25.42 -23.51 -24.36
CA THR A 284 25.90 -22.73 -25.51
C THR A 284 25.08 -22.94 -26.79
N TRP A 285 24.39 -24.08 -26.93
CA TRP A 285 23.65 -24.46 -28.14
C TRP A 285 22.14 -24.22 -28.06
N TYR A 286 21.57 -24.21 -26.86
CA TYR A 286 20.12 -24.20 -26.70
C TYR A 286 19.60 -23.05 -25.82
N GLY A 287 20.47 -22.18 -25.33
CA GLY A 287 20.08 -21.09 -24.43
C GLY A 287 19.77 -21.59 -23.01
N PRO A 288 19.02 -20.81 -22.21
CA PRO A 288 18.58 -21.23 -20.88
C PRO A 288 17.64 -22.44 -20.97
N GLN A 289 17.88 -23.45 -20.14
CA GLN A 289 17.05 -24.65 -20.05
C GLN A 289 16.85 -25.05 -18.60
N VAL A 290 15.76 -25.77 -18.32
CA VAL A 290 15.58 -26.41 -17.01
C VAL A 290 16.36 -27.73 -16.98
N ALA A 291 17.23 -27.88 -15.98
CA ALA A 291 18.12 -29.03 -15.80
C ALA A 291 18.21 -29.43 -14.32
N TYR A 292 19.15 -30.35 -14.02
CA TYR A 292 19.55 -30.64 -12.64
C TYR A 292 20.52 -29.59 -12.16
N SER A 293 20.45 -29.29 -10.88
CA SER A 293 21.57 -28.68 -10.21
C SER A 293 22.71 -29.64 -9.98
N ASP A 294 23.90 -29.07 -9.89
CA ASP A 294 25.12 -29.82 -9.55
C ASP A 294 25.14 -30.22 -8.06
N GLY A 295 24.27 -29.64 -7.22
CA GLY A 295 24.13 -29.96 -5.81
C GLY A 295 22.70 -29.82 -5.29
N PRO A 296 22.38 -30.44 -4.14
CA PRO A 296 21.02 -30.43 -3.58
C PRO A 296 20.50 -29.03 -3.20
N ASP A 297 21.39 -28.06 -3.02
CA ASP A 297 21.08 -26.69 -2.59
C ASP A 297 21.13 -25.66 -3.72
N ASP A 298 21.68 -26.03 -4.87
CA ASP A 298 21.51 -25.29 -6.10
C ASP A 298 20.15 -25.69 -6.66
N TYR A 299 19.20 -24.77 -6.77
CA TYR A 299 17.89 -25.04 -7.36
C TYR A 299 17.24 -23.74 -7.81
N ILE A 300 16.34 -23.86 -8.77
CA ILE A 300 15.46 -22.77 -9.15
C ILE A 300 14.20 -22.84 -8.29
N PRO A 301 13.94 -21.86 -7.41
CA PRO A 301 12.68 -21.86 -6.68
C PRO A 301 11.55 -21.53 -7.66
N VAL A 302 10.41 -22.19 -7.49
CA VAL A 302 9.25 -21.97 -8.34
C VAL A 302 8.05 -21.55 -7.50
N ARG A 303 7.13 -20.79 -8.10
CA ARG A 303 5.77 -20.66 -7.58
C ARG A 303 4.82 -21.54 -8.38
N MET A 304 3.83 -22.09 -7.68
CA MET A 304 2.75 -22.86 -8.27
C MET A 304 1.50 -22.00 -8.26
N VAL A 305 1.11 -21.52 -9.45
CA VAL A 305 -0.04 -20.67 -9.64
C VAL A 305 -1.17 -21.54 -10.17
N ALA A 306 -2.24 -21.68 -9.41
CA ALA A 306 -3.39 -22.43 -9.89
C ALA A 306 -3.95 -21.72 -11.15
N ALA A 307 -4.07 -22.48 -12.23
CA ALA A 307 -4.64 -22.02 -13.47
C ALA A 307 -6.16 -22.02 -13.34
N ASN A 308 -6.85 -21.30 -14.24
CA ASN A 308 -8.29 -21.42 -14.38
C ASN A 308 -9.08 -21.06 -13.11
N ILE A 309 -8.59 -20.05 -12.40
CA ILE A 309 -9.30 -19.45 -11.28
C ILE A 309 -9.97 -18.19 -11.78
N THR A 310 -11.24 -18.01 -11.41
CA THR A 310 -11.91 -16.72 -11.44
C THR A 310 -11.95 -16.18 -10.02
N TRP A 311 -11.28 -15.06 -9.79
CA TRP A 311 -11.28 -14.36 -8.52
C TRP A 311 -12.47 -13.42 -8.41
N THR A 312 -13.06 -13.36 -7.22
CA THR A 312 -13.99 -12.32 -6.80
C THR A 312 -13.38 -11.60 -5.62
N VAL A 313 -13.32 -10.27 -5.70
CA VAL A 313 -12.83 -9.42 -4.63
C VAL A 313 -13.97 -8.49 -4.23
N GLU A 314 -14.36 -8.55 -2.96
CA GLU A 314 -15.41 -7.72 -2.38
C GLU A 314 -14.78 -6.74 -1.39
N ASP A 315 -15.13 -5.46 -1.51
CA ASP A 315 -14.76 -4.46 -0.52
C ASP A 315 -15.56 -4.66 0.78
N ARG A 316 -14.86 -4.76 1.91
CA ARG A 316 -15.44 -4.92 3.26
C ARG A 316 -15.37 -3.64 4.09
N GLY A 317 -14.87 -2.56 3.50
CA GLY A 317 -14.75 -1.24 4.10
C GLY A 317 -13.33 -0.90 4.54
N THR A 318 -13.19 0.36 4.96
CA THR A 318 -11.92 0.96 5.33
C THR A 318 -11.85 1.17 6.83
N LEU A 319 -10.68 0.87 7.41
CA LEU A 319 -10.37 1.14 8.81
C LEU A 319 -9.32 2.24 8.91
N TYR A 320 -9.61 3.27 9.70
CA TYR A 320 -8.73 4.42 9.88
C TYR A 320 -8.00 4.34 11.21
N ASN A 321 -6.72 4.70 11.19
CA ASN A 321 -5.99 5.03 12.41
C ASN A 321 -6.12 6.52 12.69
N ALA A 322 -6.43 6.87 13.94
CA ALA A 322 -6.51 8.25 14.36
C ALA A 322 -5.18 8.97 14.08
N PRO A 323 -5.21 10.16 13.45
CA PRO A 323 -3.98 10.90 13.18
C PRO A 323 -3.38 11.50 14.45
N ILE A 324 -2.08 11.77 14.38
CA ILE A 324 -1.42 12.74 15.25
C ILE A 324 -1.65 14.11 14.61
N MET A 325 -2.38 14.97 15.31
CA MET A 325 -2.77 16.29 14.79
C MET A 325 -1.62 17.28 14.96
N PRO A 326 -1.18 17.97 13.90
CA PRO A 326 -0.23 19.07 14.02
C PRO A 326 -0.87 20.30 14.67
N PRO A 327 -0.07 21.25 15.19
CA PRO A 327 -0.57 22.49 15.73
C PRO A 327 -1.31 23.29 14.65
N ALA A 328 -2.42 23.92 15.02
CA ALA A 328 -3.11 24.87 14.17
C ALA A 328 -2.29 26.17 14.05
N LYS A 329 -2.28 26.75 12.85
CA LYS A 329 -1.68 28.05 12.57
C LYS A 329 -2.79 29.09 12.46
N LEU A 330 -2.66 30.19 13.19
CA LEU A 330 -3.55 31.34 13.07
C LEU A 330 -2.99 32.34 12.06
N ASP A 331 -3.83 32.75 11.11
CA ASP A 331 -3.56 33.78 10.10
C ASP A 331 -4.79 34.70 9.96
N PHE A 332 -4.67 35.78 9.20
CA PHE A 332 -5.75 36.72 8.94
C PHE A 332 -5.82 37.07 7.45
N ALA A 333 -6.95 36.78 6.79
CA ALA A 333 -7.18 37.26 5.43
C ALA A 333 -7.50 38.76 5.38
N TYR A 334 -8.09 39.26 6.45
CA TYR A 334 -8.34 40.69 6.62
C TYR A 334 -8.25 41.05 8.10
N LYS A 335 -7.66 42.21 8.39
CA LYS A 335 -7.64 42.78 9.74
C LYS A 335 -7.50 44.29 9.66
N SER A 336 -8.39 45.00 10.34
CA SER A 336 -8.35 46.46 10.42
C SER A 336 -9.01 46.95 11.71
N ILE A 337 -8.57 48.12 12.18
CA ILE A 337 -9.25 48.88 13.22
C ILE A 337 -9.79 50.15 12.57
N LEU A 338 -11.11 50.28 12.57
CA LEU A 338 -11.83 51.42 12.03
C LEU A 338 -12.14 52.39 13.15
N LYS A 339 -11.82 53.67 12.99
CA LYS A 339 -12.08 54.70 14.01
C LYS A 339 -13.09 55.70 13.53
N ASN A 340 -14.09 56.02 14.35
CA ASN A 340 -15.02 57.10 14.11
C ASN A 340 -15.05 58.06 15.30
N CYS A 341 -14.11 59.02 15.33
CA CYS A 341 -14.10 60.05 16.37
C CYS A 341 -15.01 61.26 16.04
N SER A 342 -15.99 61.07 15.14
CA SER A 342 -16.97 62.10 14.77
C SER A 342 -18.30 61.89 15.52
N SER A 343 -19.20 62.87 15.38
CA SER A 343 -20.55 62.82 15.98
C SER A 343 -21.60 62.10 15.13
N ALA A 344 -21.25 61.62 13.93
CA ALA A 344 -22.15 60.92 13.02
C ALA A 344 -21.70 59.47 12.83
N THR A 345 -22.63 58.54 12.61
CA THR A 345 -22.29 57.16 12.24
C THR A 345 -21.60 57.15 10.89
N LEU A 346 -20.50 56.40 10.77
CA LEU A 346 -19.81 56.13 9.51
C LEU A 346 -20.15 54.73 9.01
N THR A 347 -20.20 54.55 7.70
CA THR A 347 -20.28 53.23 7.08
C THR A 347 -19.04 53.07 6.23
N GLU A 348 -18.22 52.07 6.56
CA GLU A 348 -16.98 51.77 5.85
C GLU A 348 -17.09 50.39 5.20
N THR A 349 -16.64 50.29 3.95
CA THR A 349 -16.55 49.02 3.24
C THR A 349 -15.23 48.35 3.58
N VAL A 350 -15.29 47.15 4.15
CA VAL A 350 -14.14 46.40 4.67
C VAL A 350 -14.11 44.96 4.14
N GLY A 351 -12.94 44.33 4.24
CA GLY A 351 -12.69 42.98 3.72
C GLY A 351 -12.09 42.99 2.31
N LYS A 352 -11.76 41.79 1.82
CA LYS A 352 -11.23 41.54 0.48
C LYS A 352 -11.85 40.25 -0.03
N THR A 353 -12.08 40.11 -1.33
CA THR A 353 -12.45 38.79 -1.88
C THR A 353 -11.20 37.94 -1.98
N GLU A 354 -11.12 36.91 -1.15
CA GLU A 354 -10.02 35.95 -1.16
C GLU A 354 -10.56 34.54 -0.97
N SER A 355 -9.94 33.57 -1.63
CA SER A 355 -10.32 32.15 -1.54
C SER A 355 -9.09 31.29 -1.37
N GLN A 356 -9.21 30.20 -0.62
CA GLN A 356 -8.16 29.19 -0.48
C GLN A 356 -8.71 27.81 -0.84
N THR A 357 -7.81 26.94 -1.30
CA THR A 357 -8.14 25.58 -1.70
C THR A 357 -7.81 24.61 -0.56
N LYS A 358 -8.80 23.82 -0.15
CA LYS A 358 -8.63 22.60 0.64
C LYS A 358 -8.23 21.49 -0.33
N SER A 359 -7.21 20.71 0.00
CA SER A 359 -6.81 19.58 -0.86
C SER A 359 -6.55 18.32 -0.04
N TYR A 360 -7.01 17.21 -0.60
CA TYR A 360 -7.02 15.89 0.00
C TYR A 360 -6.45 14.90 -1.01
N THR A 361 -5.39 14.19 -0.63
CA THR A 361 -4.80 13.14 -1.45
C THR A 361 -4.99 11.81 -0.74
N VAL A 362 -5.44 10.78 -1.44
CA VAL A 362 -5.59 9.44 -0.91
C VAL A 362 -4.93 8.45 -1.85
N GLY A 363 -4.19 7.48 -1.30
CA GLY A 363 -3.58 6.44 -2.12
C GLY A 363 -3.20 5.19 -1.34
N THR A 364 -3.01 4.09 -2.06
CA THR A 364 -2.56 2.80 -1.51
C THR A 364 -1.06 2.65 -1.65
N GLU A 365 -0.43 2.10 -0.61
CA GLU A 365 1.01 1.83 -0.56
C GLU A 365 1.33 0.36 -0.90
N GLU A 366 0.32 -0.49 -0.93
CA GLU A 366 0.42 -1.93 -1.17
C GLU A 366 -0.37 -2.35 -2.40
N SER A 367 0.11 -3.38 -3.10
CA SER A 367 -0.59 -3.98 -4.24
C SER A 367 -1.19 -5.34 -3.89
N LEU A 368 -2.32 -5.65 -4.51
CA LEU A 368 -2.91 -6.97 -4.59
C LEU A 368 -2.58 -7.59 -5.94
N GLU A 369 -1.89 -8.73 -5.88
CA GLU A 369 -1.54 -9.52 -7.05
C GLU A 369 -2.30 -10.85 -7.01
N LEU A 370 -3.26 -10.99 -7.91
CA LEU A 370 -3.99 -12.22 -8.15
C LEU A 370 -3.66 -12.70 -9.56
N TYR A 371 -3.40 -13.98 -9.74
CA TYR A 371 -3.19 -14.56 -11.07
C TYR A 371 -4.46 -15.27 -11.51
N SER A 372 -4.94 -14.93 -12.69
CA SER A 372 -6.16 -15.49 -13.26
C SER A 372 -6.10 -15.34 -14.79
N SER A 373 -6.93 -16.10 -15.48
CA SER A 373 -7.12 -16.00 -16.93
C SER A 373 -8.12 -14.91 -17.34
N HIS A 374 -8.73 -14.21 -16.37
CA HIS A 374 -9.80 -13.22 -16.55
C HIS A 374 -9.44 -11.88 -15.90
N GLU A 375 -9.62 -10.76 -16.58
CA GLU A 375 -9.44 -9.44 -15.96
C GLU A 375 -10.64 -9.09 -15.05
N ALA A 376 -10.37 -8.50 -13.90
CA ALA A 376 -11.38 -8.00 -12.97
C ALA A 376 -10.94 -6.65 -12.37
N SER A 377 -11.88 -5.89 -11.83
CA SER A 377 -11.60 -4.66 -11.08
C SER A 377 -12.54 -4.58 -9.89
N VAL A 378 -12.11 -3.90 -8.83
CA VAL A 378 -12.94 -3.62 -7.65
C VAL A 378 -12.92 -2.12 -7.39
N GLU A 379 -14.08 -1.51 -7.21
CA GLU A 379 -14.12 -0.12 -6.77
C GLU A 379 -13.86 -0.07 -5.27
N VAL A 380 -12.92 0.77 -4.84
CA VAL A 380 -12.54 0.91 -3.44
C VAL A 380 -12.84 2.34 -3.01
N THR A 381 -13.76 2.47 -2.05
CA THR A 381 -14.07 3.77 -1.47
C THR A 381 -13.33 3.92 -0.15
N ALA A 382 -12.51 4.95 -0.04
CA ALA A 382 -11.83 5.33 1.19
C ALA A 382 -12.38 6.70 1.64
N GLY A 383 -13.34 6.69 2.57
CA GLY A 383 -13.87 7.90 3.19
C GLY A 383 -13.20 8.26 4.51
N VAL A 384 -12.50 9.39 4.55
CA VAL A 384 -11.75 9.87 5.71
C VAL A 384 -12.63 10.77 6.56
N GLU A 385 -12.84 10.39 7.83
CA GLU A 385 -13.42 11.27 8.84
C GLU A 385 -12.42 11.48 9.98
N THR A 386 -12.09 12.74 10.28
CA THR A 386 -11.27 13.10 11.45
C THR A 386 -11.86 14.31 12.16
N GLU A 387 -11.73 14.34 13.49
CA GLU A 387 -12.11 15.49 14.31
C GLU A 387 -10.88 16.39 14.53
N ALA A 388 -11.06 17.69 14.35
CA ALA A 388 -10.08 18.73 14.66
C ALA A 388 -10.76 19.81 15.51
N SER A 389 -10.03 20.48 16.40
CA SER A 389 -10.56 21.62 17.14
C SER A 389 -10.01 22.91 16.52
N LEU A 390 -10.87 23.74 15.93
CA LEU A 390 -10.49 25.05 15.40
C LEU A 390 -11.31 26.12 16.11
N PHE A 391 -10.64 27.20 16.56
CA PHE A 391 -11.25 28.25 17.38
C PHE A 391 -11.95 27.73 18.64
N GLY A 392 -11.44 26.65 19.25
CA GLY A 392 -12.03 26.00 20.42
C GLY A 392 -13.36 25.27 20.16
N GLN A 393 -13.77 25.15 18.89
CA GLN A 393 -14.93 24.37 18.46
C GLN A 393 -14.45 23.08 17.78
N SER A 394 -15.05 21.95 18.16
CA SER A 394 -14.84 20.68 17.47
C SER A 394 -15.44 20.75 16.06
N ALA A 395 -14.59 20.75 15.05
CA ALA A 395 -14.95 20.63 13.65
C ALA A 395 -14.67 19.19 13.18
N SER A 396 -15.71 18.52 12.65
CA SER A 396 -15.54 17.22 11.98
C SER A 396 -15.19 17.46 10.52
N VAL A 397 -14.06 16.94 10.07
CA VAL A 397 -13.67 16.90 8.66
C VAL A 397 -14.05 15.55 8.11
N SER A 398 -15.12 15.50 7.32
CA SER A 398 -15.53 14.29 6.58
C SER A 398 -15.28 14.50 5.09
N VAL A 399 -14.37 13.72 4.49
CA VAL A 399 -14.14 13.70 3.06
C VAL A 399 -14.23 12.26 2.57
N GLU A 400 -15.27 11.97 1.79
CA GLU A 400 -15.43 10.69 1.12
C GLU A 400 -14.77 10.74 -0.26
N VAL A 401 -13.74 9.91 -0.50
CA VAL A 401 -13.12 9.75 -1.82
C VAL A 401 -13.35 8.32 -2.30
N SER A 402 -13.99 8.17 -3.45
CA SER A 402 -14.21 6.86 -4.10
C SER A 402 -13.28 6.72 -5.28
N ALA A 403 -12.46 5.66 -5.33
CA ALA A 403 -11.54 5.40 -6.42
C ALA A 403 -11.58 3.95 -6.90
N GLY A 404 -11.52 3.74 -8.21
CA GLY A 404 -11.48 2.39 -8.78
C GLY A 404 -10.15 1.68 -8.56
N TYR A 405 -10.10 0.64 -7.72
CA TYR A 405 -8.95 -0.26 -7.62
C TYR A 405 -9.00 -1.33 -8.73
N THR A 406 -8.32 -1.06 -9.85
CA THR A 406 -8.20 -2.07 -10.91
C THR A 406 -7.07 -3.03 -10.59
N TYR A 407 -7.37 -4.33 -10.45
CA TYR A 407 -6.34 -5.36 -10.35
C TYR A 407 -6.34 -6.21 -11.62
N THR A 408 -5.33 -6.06 -12.47
CA THR A 408 -5.23 -6.89 -13.66
C THR A 408 -4.58 -8.23 -13.29
N THR A 409 -5.37 -9.29 -13.26
CA THR A 409 -4.82 -10.63 -13.16
C THR A 409 -4.36 -11.09 -14.53
N SER A 410 -3.07 -11.30 -14.71
CA SER A 410 -2.57 -11.98 -15.91
C SER A 410 -1.75 -13.18 -15.47
N SER A 411 -1.77 -14.26 -16.25
CA SER A 411 -1.02 -15.48 -15.93
C SER A 411 0.51 -15.28 -15.92
N THR A 412 1.01 -14.16 -16.44
CA THR A 412 2.45 -13.96 -16.72
C THR A 412 3.02 -12.65 -16.20
N ASN A 413 2.22 -11.60 -16.03
CA ASN A 413 2.71 -10.27 -15.65
C ASN A 413 2.22 -9.90 -14.25
N THR A 414 3.16 -9.53 -13.40
CA THR A 414 2.92 -8.75 -12.19
C THR A 414 2.48 -7.34 -12.59
N THR A 415 1.37 -6.85 -12.06
CA THR A 415 1.00 -5.43 -12.16
C THR A 415 1.06 -4.82 -10.77
N THR A 416 1.95 -3.85 -10.57
CA THR A 416 1.94 -3.01 -9.37
C THR A 416 0.75 -2.07 -9.48
N ASN A 417 -0.38 -2.46 -8.86
CA ASN A 417 -1.59 -1.65 -8.83
C ASN A 417 -1.62 -0.87 -7.52
N THR A 418 -0.92 0.27 -7.49
CA THR A 418 -1.13 1.33 -6.49
C THR A 418 -1.92 2.45 -7.16
N TRP A 419 -2.86 3.06 -6.45
CA TRP A 419 -3.58 4.23 -6.94
C TRP A 419 -3.38 5.40 -6.01
N GLU A 420 -3.53 6.60 -6.57
CA GLU A 420 -3.53 7.86 -5.86
C GLU A 420 -4.55 8.78 -6.54
N GLU A 421 -5.37 9.46 -5.74
CA GLU A 421 -6.33 10.46 -6.21
C GLU A 421 -6.23 11.70 -5.34
N THR A 422 -6.39 12.88 -5.95
CA THR A 422 -6.41 14.16 -5.25
C THR A 422 -7.71 14.89 -5.55
N VAL A 423 -8.40 15.31 -4.50
CA VAL A 423 -9.61 16.12 -4.54
C VAL A 423 -9.30 17.51 -3.99
N GLU A 424 -9.76 18.53 -4.70
CA GLU A 424 -9.58 19.93 -4.33
C GLU A 424 -10.92 20.64 -4.23
N GLU A 425 -11.09 21.44 -3.18
CA GLU A 425 -12.27 22.28 -2.97
C GLU A 425 -11.81 23.72 -2.67
N THR A 426 -12.30 24.68 -3.45
CA THR A 426 -11.99 26.10 -3.22
C THR A 426 -13.08 26.76 -2.38
N VAL A 427 -12.70 27.33 -1.24
CA VAL A 427 -13.58 28.01 -0.28
C VAL A 427 -13.22 29.49 -0.20
N GLU A 428 -14.23 30.37 -0.17
CA GLU A 428 -14.05 31.80 0.06
C GLU A 428 -13.68 32.05 1.55
N ILE A 429 -12.57 32.74 1.79
CA ILE A 429 -12.00 32.99 3.13
C ILE A 429 -12.10 34.44 3.60
N SER A 430 -12.44 35.36 2.69
CA SER A 430 -12.77 36.73 3.04
C SER A 430 -13.72 37.28 1.99
N ARG A 431 -14.56 38.22 2.42
CA ARG A 431 -15.54 38.90 1.58
C ARG A 431 -15.64 40.36 1.94
N VAL A 432 -15.99 41.16 0.95
CA VAL A 432 -16.26 42.58 1.11
C VAL A 432 -17.63 42.77 1.77
N ARG A 433 -17.69 43.57 2.84
CA ARG A 433 -18.91 43.90 3.59
C ARG A 433 -18.87 45.33 4.11
N ASP A 434 -20.04 45.94 4.29
CA ASP A 434 -20.16 47.24 4.92
C ASP A 434 -20.29 47.07 6.45
N VAL A 435 -19.53 47.88 7.20
CA VAL A 435 -19.58 47.93 8.66
C VAL A 435 -19.97 49.33 9.11
N GLU A 436 -21.00 49.41 9.95
CA GLU A 436 -21.40 50.65 10.60
C GLU A 436 -20.56 50.88 11.86
N ILE A 437 -19.98 52.08 11.96
CA ILE A 437 -19.12 52.49 13.07
C ILE A 437 -19.85 53.62 13.81
N PRO A 438 -20.36 53.38 15.03
CA PRO A 438 -21.06 54.40 15.80
C PRO A 438 -20.19 55.65 16.08
N PRO A 439 -20.81 56.82 16.36
CA PRO A 439 -20.08 58.02 16.77
C PRO A 439 -19.20 57.79 17.99
N PHE A 440 -17.98 58.33 17.98
CA PHE A 440 -16.99 58.27 19.06
C PHE A 440 -16.55 56.85 19.46
N THR A 441 -16.56 55.90 18.53
CA THR A 441 -16.17 54.51 18.78
C THR A 441 -15.06 54.06 17.84
N SER A 442 -14.37 53.00 18.22
CA SER A 442 -13.51 52.23 17.32
C SER A 442 -14.09 50.83 17.16
N VAL A 443 -13.94 50.24 15.97
CA VAL A 443 -14.40 48.90 15.66
C VAL A 443 -13.24 48.11 15.05
N GLU A 444 -12.87 47.02 15.68
CA GLU A 444 -11.98 46.01 15.12
C GLU A 444 -12.78 45.10 14.19
N VAL A 445 -12.29 44.92 12.96
CA VAL A 445 -12.85 43.96 12.00
C VAL A 445 -11.76 43.02 11.56
N PHE A 446 -12.01 41.72 11.65
CA PHE A 446 -11.09 40.72 11.11
C PHE A 446 -11.82 39.53 10.50
N ASP A 447 -11.09 38.88 9.59
CA ASP A 447 -11.37 37.56 9.04
C ASP A 447 -10.17 36.67 9.41
N ALA A 448 -10.29 35.98 10.54
CA ALA A 448 -9.27 35.09 11.08
C ALA A 448 -9.38 33.72 10.41
N ILE A 449 -8.23 33.09 10.17
CA ILE A 449 -8.14 31.78 9.55
C ILE A 449 -7.29 30.90 10.47
N GLN A 450 -7.83 29.77 10.90
CA GLN A 450 -7.01 28.72 11.48
C GLN A 450 -6.81 27.60 10.49
N THR A 451 -5.54 27.25 10.25
CA THR A 451 -5.14 26.25 9.27
C THR A 451 -4.42 25.10 9.97
N ILE A 452 -4.74 23.88 9.57
CA ILE A 452 -3.99 22.66 9.89
C ILE A 452 -3.47 22.11 8.56
N GLU A 453 -2.18 21.80 8.51
CA GLU A 453 -1.50 21.35 7.30
C GLU A 453 -0.88 19.96 7.51
N ASP A 454 -0.71 19.22 6.42
CA ASP A 454 -0.01 17.93 6.39
C ASP A 454 -0.56 16.87 7.36
N VAL A 455 -1.90 16.80 7.53
CA VAL A 455 -2.51 15.74 8.35
C VAL A 455 -2.49 14.44 7.60
N LYS A 456 -1.68 13.47 8.05
CA LYS A 456 -1.65 12.13 7.50
C LYS A 456 -2.57 11.21 8.29
N ILE A 457 -3.43 10.48 7.61
CA ILE A 457 -4.40 9.55 8.17
C ILE A 457 -4.14 8.19 7.53
N PRO A 458 -3.40 7.31 8.23
CA PRO A 458 -3.18 5.94 7.77
C PRO A 458 -4.51 5.20 7.75
N PHE A 459 -4.71 4.40 6.72
CA PHE A 459 -5.87 3.54 6.63
C PHE A 459 -5.51 2.16 6.12
N VAL A 460 -6.42 1.24 6.33
CA VAL A 460 -6.35 -0.10 5.77
C VAL A 460 -7.68 -0.45 5.12
N GLN A 461 -7.63 -0.77 3.83
CA GLN A 461 -8.76 -1.34 3.13
C GLN A 461 -8.85 -2.83 3.42
N VAL A 462 -10.02 -3.30 3.85
CA VAL A 462 -10.27 -4.72 4.04
C VAL A 462 -10.97 -5.26 2.80
N LEU A 463 -10.37 -6.24 2.14
CA LEU A 463 -10.92 -6.89 0.97
C LEU A 463 -11.16 -8.37 1.27
N ARG A 464 -12.30 -8.89 0.82
CA ARG A 464 -12.59 -10.32 0.84
C ARG A 464 -12.27 -10.92 -0.50
N VAL A 465 -11.35 -11.88 -0.52
CA VAL A 465 -10.94 -12.62 -1.72
C VAL A 465 -11.61 -13.99 -1.71
N GLN A 466 -12.24 -14.32 -2.83
CA GLN A 466 -12.87 -15.60 -3.11
C GLN A 466 -12.40 -16.09 -4.48
N GLY A 467 -12.24 -17.40 -4.65
CA GLY A 467 -11.87 -18.00 -5.92
C GLY A 467 -12.78 -19.17 -6.26
N ASN A 468 -13.11 -19.30 -7.54
CA ASN A 468 -13.76 -20.48 -8.11
C ASN A 468 -12.87 -21.06 -9.21
N TYR A 469 -12.79 -22.38 -9.29
CA TYR A 469 -12.23 -23.07 -10.43
C TYR A 469 -13.17 -23.01 -11.64
N ASP A 470 -12.65 -23.26 -12.86
CA ASP A 470 -13.43 -23.28 -14.12
C ASP A 470 -14.67 -24.20 -14.11
N ASP A 471 -14.73 -25.18 -13.21
CA ASP A 471 -15.89 -26.09 -13.04
C ASP A 471 -16.93 -25.57 -12.03
N ASP A 472 -16.81 -24.29 -11.64
CA ASP A 472 -17.58 -23.61 -10.60
C ASP A 472 -17.38 -24.19 -9.17
N THR A 473 -16.41 -25.08 -8.97
CA THR A 473 -16.04 -25.54 -7.62
C THR A 473 -15.38 -24.40 -6.85
N ARG A 474 -15.84 -24.15 -5.63
CA ARG A 474 -15.34 -23.07 -4.80
C ARG A 474 -14.04 -23.46 -4.10
N MET A 475 -13.05 -22.57 -4.14
CA MET A 475 -11.79 -22.75 -3.42
C MET A 475 -11.98 -22.67 -1.91
N THR A 476 -11.23 -23.45 -1.16
CA THR A 476 -11.19 -23.31 0.31
C THR A 476 -10.38 -22.08 0.71
N GLY A 477 -10.62 -21.53 1.91
CA GLY A 477 -9.81 -20.43 2.44
C GLY A 477 -8.32 -20.77 2.52
N SER A 478 -7.96 -22.02 2.83
CA SER A 478 -6.57 -22.48 2.81
C SER A 478 -5.94 -22.50 1.41
N ASP A 479 -6.72 -22.83 0.38
CA ASP A 479 -6.25 -22.80 -1.01
C ASP A 479 -6.04 -21.35 -1.46
N ILE A 480 -6.99 -20.47 -1.14
CA ILE A 480 -6.90 -19.03 -1.43
C ILE A 480 -5.68 -18.42 -0.74
N GLN A 481 -5.47 -18.71 0.55
CA GLN A 481 -4.28 -18.27 1.28
C GLN A 481 -2.99 -18.75 0.61
N SER A 482 -2.95 -20.03 0.22
CA SER A 482 -1.78 -20.60 -0.45
C SER A 482 -1.48 -19.90 -1.77
N GLN A 483 -2.50 -19.58 -2.56
CA GLN A 483 -2.34 -18.82 -3.80
C GLN A 483 -1.85 -17.39 -3.54
N LEU A 484 -2.46 -16.67 -2.60
CA LEU A 484 -2.03 -15.30 -2.24
C LEU A 484 -0.54 -15.26 -1.84
N LEU A 485 -0.08 -16.21 -1.04
CA LEU A 485 1.32 -16.30 -0.62
C LEU A 485 2.25 -16.70 -1.77
N ALA A 486 1.83 -17.63 -2.63
CA ALA A 486 2.58 -18.00 -3.83
C ALA A 486 2.71 -16.83 -4.81
N ASN A 487 1.72 -15.94 -4.83
CA ASN A 487 1.67 -14.73 -5.64
C ASN A 487 2.44 -13.56 -5.01
N GLN A 488 3.13 -13.78 -3.89
CA GLN A 488 3.88 -12.75 -3.17
C GLN A 488 3.03 -11.52 -2.80
N PHE A 489 1.75 -11.74 -2.47
CA PHE A 489 0.83 -10.70 -2.04
C PHE A 489 1.48 -9.75 -1.00
N GLY A 490 1.43 -8.45 -1.28
CA GLY A 490 2.14 -7.41 -0.53
C GLY A 490 1.44 -6.98 0.77
N GLY A 491 0.16 -7.29 0.95
CA GLY A 491 -0.60 -6.92 2.15
C GLY A 491 -0.56 -7.96 3.27
N VAL A 492 -1.55 -7.92 4.15
CA VAL A 492 -1.67 -8.84 5.30
C VAL A 492 -2.96 -9.64 5.23
N ILE A 493 -2.86 -10.94 5.47
CA ILE A 493 -4.02 -11.83 5.61
C ILE A 493 -4.57 -11.67 7.02
N SER A 494 -5.77 -11.09 7.16
CA SER A 494 -6.39 -10.77 8.44
C SER A 494 -7.30 -11.87 8.95
N ALA A 495 -7.99 -12.60 8.07
CA ALA A 495 -8.81 -13.75 8.42
C ALA A 495 -8.90 -14.80 7.31
N ILE A 496 -9.11 -16.06 7.68
CA ILE A 496 -9.31 -17.18 6.75
C ILE A 496 -10.66 -17.80 7.09
N GLY A 497 -11.60 -17.74 6.15
CA GLY A 497 -12.88 -18.43 6.24
C GLY A 497 -12.84 -19.80 5.58
N ASP A 498 -14.00 -20.47 5.50
CA ASP A 498 -14.10 -21.78 4.84
C ASP A 498 -13.82 -21.67 3.33
N ASP A 499 -14.26 -20.59 2.71
CA ASP A 499 -14.31 -20.39 1.25
C ASP A 499 -13.94 -18.96 0.82
N TYR A 500 -13.22 -18.24 1.70
CA TYR A 500 -12.74 -16.89 1.48
C TYR A 500 -11.50 -16.59 2.34
N VAL A 501 -10.76 -15.55 1.96
CA VAL A 501 -9.71 -14.93 2.79
C VAL A 501 -9.95 -13.44 2.85
N ASP A 502 -10.02 -12.89 4.06
CA ASP A 502 -9.99 -11.44 4.24
C ASP A 502 -8.52 -11.00 4.27
N ILE A 503 -8.19 -10.08 3.37
CA ILE A 503 -6.90 -9.42 3.28
C ILE A 503 -7.05 -7.96 3.60
N SER A 504 -5.92 -7.34 3.89
CA SER A 504 -5.87 -5.91 4.19
C SER A 504 -4.78 -5.25 3.35
N ILE A 505 -5.07 -4.09 2.79
CA ILE A 505 -4.16 -3.27 1.97
C ILE A 505 -3.99 -1.91 2.66
N ARG A 506 -2.75 -1.52 2.94
CA ARG A 506 -2.45 -0.22 3.53
C ARG A 506 -2.53 0.89 2.50
N GLY A 507 -3.05 2.03 2.94
CA GLY A 507 -2.88 3.31 2.28
C GLY A 507 -2.72 4.45 3.27
N THR A 508 -2.51 5.64 2.73
CA THR A 508 -2.43 6.87 3.49
C THR A 508 -3.27 7.92 2.80
N SER A 509 -4.07 8.62 3.60
CA SER A 509 -4.75 9.85 3.20
C SER A 509 -3.99 11.03 3.77
N THR A 510 -3.74 12.06 2.95
CA THR A 510 -3.08 13.29 3.36
C THR A 510 -4.02 14.46 3.13
N VAL A 511 -4.37 15.15 4.21
CA VAL A 511 -5.02 16.46 4.15
C VAL A 511 -3.90 17.49 4.07
N ASN A 512 -3.62 17.99 2.87
CA ASN A 512 -2.53 18.94 2.66
C ASN A 512 -2.83 20.26 3.37
N LYS A 513 -4.08 20.71 3.28
CA LYS A 513 -4.54 21.94 3.91
C LYS A 513 -6.00 21.86 4.29
N PHE A 514 -6.27 22.02 5.59
CA PHE A 514 -7.58 22.22 6.15
C PHE A 514 -7.63 23.57 6.86
N PHE A 515 -8.73 24.31 6.73
CA PHE A 515 -8.89 25.58 7.42
C PHE A 515 -10.35 25.89 7.73
N GLU A 516 -10.55 26.68 8.78
CA GLU A 516 -11.81 27.33 9.15
C GLU A 516 -11.61 28.84 9.24
N VAL A 517 -12.71 29.58 9.04
CA VAL A 517 -12.69 31.04 9.01
C VAL A 517 -13.67 31.60 10.03
N GLU A 518 -13.19 32.53 10.83
CA GLU A 518 -14.01 33.28 11.77
C GLU A 518 -13.97 34.78 11.44
N SER A 519 -15.12 35.33 11.10
CA SER A 519 -15.30 36.77 10.83
C SER A 519 -15.94 37.44 12.02
N GLN A 520 -15.26 38.42 12.62
CA GLN A 520 -15.80 39.21 13.74
C GLN A 520 -15.71 40.72 13.49
N VAL A 521 -16.58 41.44 14.21
CA VAL A 521 -16.65 42.90 14.29
C VAL A 521 -16.84 43.23 15.76
N ASN A 522 -15.79 43.77 16.39
CA ASN A 522 -15.75 44.01 17.83
C ASN A 522 -15.57 45.50 18.11
N GLU A 523 -16.39 46.07 18.98
CA GLU A 523 -16.25 47.45 19.42
C GLU A 523 -15.07 47.57 20.40
N ILE A 524 -14.23 48.58 20.22
CA ILE A 524 -13.12 48.92 21.11
C ILE A 524 -13.50 50.21 21.85
N ASP A 525 -13.78 50.08 23.15
CA ASP A 525 -14.08 51.21 24.03
C ASP A 525 -12.83 52.09 24.27
N GLY A 526 -13.02 53.42 24.26
CA GLY A 526 -12.05 54.39 24.78
C GLY A 526 -10.97 54.89 23.80
N ASP A 527 -11.00 54.48 22.54
CA ASP A 527 -9.93 54.76 21.55
C ASP A 527 -10.12 56.09 20.78
N CYS A 528 -11.18 56.85 21.12
CA CYS A 528 -11.47 58.22 20.66
C CYS A 528 -11.52 59.25 21.82
N GLU A 529 -11.06 58.89 23.02
CA GLU A 529 -10.95 59.82 24.16
C GLU A 529 -9.63 60.60 24.11
N GLU A 530 -9.69 61.86 23.65
CA GLU A 530 -8.69 62.91 23.98
C GLU A 530 -9.21 63.86 25.07
#